data_AF-A0A7C4DLN9-F1
#
_entry.id   AF-A0A7C4DLN9-F1
#
_cell.length_a   1.000
_cell.length_b   1.000
_cell.length_c   1.000
_cell.angle_alpha   90.00
_cell.angle_beta   90.00
_cell.angle_gamma   90.00
#
_symmetry.space_group_name_H-M   'P 1'
#
loop_
_entity.id
_entity.type
_entity.pdbx_description
1 polymer ?
#
loop_
_entity_poly.entity_id
_entity_poly.type
_entity_poly.pdbx_seq_one_letter_code
_entity_poly.pdbx_strand_id
1 'polypeptide(L)'
;MPGKAKTSKDLLKMKGDTSWFVHDRFGMFIHWGLYAMAARHEWVKHREKIPNEIYDEKYFKRFDPDLYDPDQWAAAAAQAGMKYFVVTTKHHEGFCLWDSKLTDYKAPNTPAGRDLLRPMIEAFRRRGLKVGLYHSLIDWHHPQYTIDPHLGPYRDLPPEEREKMNRGRSMAAYAKYLHGQTRELLTQFGKIDILWFDFSYPKPDGTGKGRDDWQSEKLVKLIRQLQPHVIIDDRLDLPGVGDIKTPEQVQPRRWPTVDGQPVVWEACQTFSGSWGYYRDEHTWRDTDELIRTLIDCVSKGGNLLLNVGPTARGELDERALERLRGIGEWMRRHSRSIYGCTQAPPEFVCPENCKLTYHPGRQRLYVHICAWPYKHLWLDGPAYSKRVKYAQLLHDASEVGLKLDAWHASQIGAGAEGLCVTLPQTKPRVAVPVLELFLD
;
A
#
# COMPACT_ATOMS: atom_id res chain seq x y z
N MET A 1 34.75 0.97 -21.17
CA MET A 1 35.34 0.21 -20.05
C MET A 1 34.30 -0.79 -19.55
N PRO A 2 34.55 -2.10 -19.55
CA PRO A 2 33.63 -3.06 -18.96
C PRO A 2 33.61 -2.83 -17.44
N GLY A 3 32.46 -2.42 -16.89
CA GLY A 3 32.30 -2.19 -15.46
C GLY A 3 32.58 -3.47 -14.68
N LYS A 4 33.42 -3.39 -13.63
CA LYS A 4 33.68 -4.52 -12.73
C LYS A 4 32.37 -5.15 -12.27
N ALA A 5 32.23 -6.46 -12.40
CA ALA A 5 31.09 -7.21 -11.88
C ALA A 5 30.96 -6.93 -10.37
N LYS A 6 29.76 -6.50 -9.93
CA LYS A 6 29.49 -6.19 -8.53
C LYS A 6 29.57 -7.45 -7.68
N THR A 7 30.16 -7.37 -6.49
CA THR A 7 30.32 -8.55 -5.61
C THR A 7 28.97 -8.95 -4.99
N SER A 8 28.90 -10.17 -4.44
CA SER A 8 27.69 -10.66 -3.76
C SER A 8 27.27 -9.80 -2.55
N LYS A 9 28.23 -9.14 -1.87
CA LYS A 9 27.92 -8.24 -0.75
C LYS A 9 27.40 -6.89 -1.24
N ASP A 10 27.84 -6.44 -2.41
CA ASP A 10 27.42 -5.16 -2.99
C ASP A 10 25.94 -5.21 -3.40
N LEU A 11 25.48 -6.33 -3.94
CA LEU A 11 24.08 -6.51 -4.37
C LEU A 11 23.08 -6.40 -3.20
N LEU A 12 23.40 -6.98 -2.03
CA LEU A 12 22.50 -6.91 -0.86
C LEU A 12 22.41 -5.51 -0.25
N LYS A 13 23.41 -4.65 -0.49
CA LYS A 13 23.43 -3.26 -0.01
C LYS A 13 22.77 -2.29 -0.96
N MET A 14 22.45 -2.71 -2.19
CA MET A 14 21.75 -1.87 -3.15
C MET A 14 20.36 -1.51 -2.65
N LYS A 15 20.00 -0.25 -2.83
CA LYS A 15 18.69 0.29 -2.49
C LYS A 15 17.88 0.57 -3.75
N GLY A 16 16.59 0.29 -3.66
CA GLY A 16 15.61 0.71 -4.66
C GLY A 16 15.50 2.22 -4.75
N ASP A 17 15.01 2.72 -5.87
CA ASP A 17 14.76 4.15 -6.03
C ASP A 17 13.45 4.53 -5.33
N THR A 18 13.57 5.08 -4.11
CA THR A 18 12.43 5.56 -3.33
C THR A 18 12.10 7.04 -3.57
N SER A 19 12.81 7.74 -4.46
CA SER A 19 12.63 9.19 -4.67
C SER A 19 11.24 9.53 -5.24
N TRP A 20 10.79 8.79 -6.25
CA TRP A 20 9.43 8.92 -6.77
C TRP A 20 8.40 8.48 -5.73
N PHE A 21 8.72 7.44 -4.96
CA PHE A 21 7.79 6.83 -4.01
C PHE A 21 7.41 7.80 -2.88
N VAL A 22 8.41 8.48 -2.30
CA VAL A 22 8.18 9.50 -1.26
C VAL A 22 7.57 10.78 -1.81
N HIS A 23 7.64 11.02 -3.12
CA HIS A 23 6.91 12.10 -3.76
C HIS A 23 5.43 11.74 -3.97
N ASP A 24 5.16 10.53 -4.43
CA ASP A 24 3.88 10.12 -5.00
C ASP A 24 2.82 9.74 -3.94
N ARG A 25 3.25 9.28 -2.75
CA ARG A 25 2.47 9.09 -1.51
C ARG A 25 1.28 8.12 -1.52
N PHE A 26 0.55 7.97 -2.62
CA PHE A 26 -0.74 7.28 -2.63
C PHE A 26 -0.83 6.27 -3.77
N GLY A 27 -1.12 5.02 -3.43
CA GLY A 27 -1.21 3.90 -4.36
C GLY A 27 -2.44 3.02 -4.18
N MET A 28 -2.72 2.22 -5.21
CA MET A 28 -3.78 1.19 -5.20
C MET A 28 -3.19 -0.19 -4.89
N PHE A 29 -3.71 -0.91 -3.91
CA PHE A 29 -3.50 -2.36 -3.82
C PHE A 29 -4.63 -3.07 -4.56
N ILE A 30 -4.35 -4.18 -5.24
CA ILE A 30 -5.34 -5.04 -5.88
C ILE A 30 -5.12 -6.48 -5.42
N HIS A 31 -6.06 -7.02 -4.64
CA HIS A 31 -6.11 -8.43 -4.26
C HIS A 31 -7.16 -9.16 -5.08
N TRP A 32 -6.70 -9.88 -6.10
CA TRP A 32 -7.55 -10.66 -6.97
C TRP A 32 -6.99 -12.06 -7.26
N GLY A 33 -7.88 -13.04 -7.32
CA GLY A 33 -7.57 -14.45 -7.45
C GLY A 33 -8.82 -15.31 -7.32
N LEU A 34 -8.65 -16.62 -7.20
CA LEU A 34 -9.77 -17.58 -7.14
C LEU A 34 -10.63 -17.38 -5.89
N TYR A 35 -10.04 -16.89 -4.80
CA TYR A 35 -10.78 -16.53 -3.58
C TYR A 35 -11.88 -15.48 -3.80
N ALA A 36 -11.84 -14.70 -4.89
CA ALA A 36 -12.93 -13.79 -5.24
C ALA A 36 -14.24 -14.54 -5.55
N MET A 37 -14.16 -15.80 -6.00
CA MET A 37 -15.33 -16.67 -6.20
C MET A 37 -15.93 -17.15 -4.88
N ALA A 38 -15.07 -17.41 -3.88
CA ALA A 38 -15.51 -17.72 -2.53
C ALA A 38 -16.19 -16.50 -1.87
N ALA A 39 -15.76 -15.29 -2.24
CA ALA A 39 -16.33 -14.01 -1.85
C ALA A 39 -16.41 -13.80 -0.34
N ARG A 40 -15.44 -14.33 0.41
CA ARG A 40 -15.36 -14.27 1.88
C ARG A 40 -13.93 -14.33 2.40
N HIS A 41 -13.06 -13.50 1.80
CA HIS A 41 -11.63 -13.31 2.14
C HIS A 41 -10.65 -14.25 1.42
N GLU A 42 -9.47 -13.74 1.11
CA GLU A 42 -8.36 -14.43 0.44
C GLU A 42 -7.71 -15.56 1.28
N TRP A 43 -7.99 -15.59 2.58
CA TRP A 43 -7.56 -16.66 3.49
C TRP A 43 -8.59 -17.79 3.63
N VAL A 44 -9.65 -17.81 2.83
CA VAL A 44 -10.71 -18.83 2.93
C VAL A 44 -10.17 -20.26 2.90
N LYS A 45 -9.17 -20.56 2.06
CA LYS A 45 -8.51 -21.88 2.00
C LYS A 45 -7.87 -22.27 3.33
N HIS A 46 -7.24 -21.33 4.02
CA HIS A 46 -6.70 -21.52 5.37
C HIS A 46 -7.81 -21.62 6.42
N ARG A 47 -8.74 -20.65 6.46
CA ARG A 47 -9.76 -20.52 7.51
C ARG A 47 -10.70 -21.71 7.55
N GLU A 48 -11.12 -22.18 6.38
CA GLU A 48 -12.03 -23.32 6.22
C GLU A 48 -11.31 -24.65 5.98
N LYS A 49 -9.96 -24.66 6.03
CA LYS A 49 -9.14 -25.87 5.88
C LYS A 49 -9.43 -26.63 4.58
N ILE A 50 -9.62 -25.90 3.49
CA ILE A 50 -10.05 -26.48 2.21
C ILE A 50 -8.86 -27.17 1.52
N PRO A 51 -8.91 -28.50 1.27
CA PRO A 51 -7.87 -29.20 0.52
C PRO A 51 -7.76 -28.69 -0.92
N ASN A 52 -6.58 -28.85 -1.53
CA ASN A 52 -6.31 -28.39 -2.90
C ASN A 52 -7.34 -28.92 -3.89
N GLU A 53 -7.63 -30.22 -3.83
CA GLU A 53 -8.54 -30.88 -4.77
C GLU A 53 -9.94 -30.24 -4.71
N ILE A 54 -10.44 -29.95 -3.50
CA ILE A 54 -11.75 -29.33 -3.32
C ILE A 54 -11.74 -27.86 -3.79
N TYR A 55 -10.65 -27.14 -3.54
CA TYR A 55 -10.51 -25.74 -3.95
C TYR A 55 -10.43 -25.62 -5.48
N ASP A 56 -9.66 -26.49 -6.11
CA ASP A 56 -9.45 -26.55 -7.56
C ASP A 56 -10.75 -26.96 -8.26
N GLU A 57 -11.41 -28.01 -7.75
CA GLU A 57 -12.71 -28.46 -8.24
C GLU A 57 -13.79 -27.40 -8.09
N LYS A 58 -13.74 -26.51 -7.10
CA LYS A 58 -14.75 -25.45 -6.92
C LYS A 58 -14.47 -24.22 -7.77
N TYR A 59 -13.25 -23.70 -7.68
CA TYR A 59 -12.93 -22.35 -8.15
C TYR A 59 -12.06 -22.37 -9.41
N PHE A 60 -10.93 -23.09 -9.42
CA PHE A 60 -10.00 -23.10 -10.55
C PHE A 60 -10.69 -23.51 -11.87
N LYS A 61 -11.49 -24.58 -11.85
CA LYS A 61 -12.22 -25.07 -13.03
C LYS A 61 -13.36 -24.16 -13.52
N ARG A 62 -13.71 -23.11 -12.78
CA ARG A 62 -14.85 -22.22 -13.07
C ARG A 62 -14.48 -20.74 -13.11
N PHE A 63 -13.20 -20.39 -12.93
CA PHE A 63 -12.77 -19.00 -12.92
C PHE A 63 -12.79 -18.42 -14.34
N ASP A 64 -13.82 -17.63 -14.61
CA ASP A 64 -14.07 -16.91 -15.86
C ASP A 64 -14.45 -15.45 -15.56
N PRO A 65 -13.49 -14.53 -15.54
CA PRO A 65 -13.75 -13.13 -15.28
C PRO A 65 -14.17 -12.42 -16.57
N ASP A 66 -15.44 -12.61 -16.94
CA ASP A 66 -16.02 -12.16 -18.21
C ASP A 66 -16.20 -10.64 -18.32
N LEU A 67 -16.24 -9.93 -17.19
CA LEU A 67 -16.31 -8.46 -17.11
C LEU A 67 -14.96 -7.81 -16.80
N TYR A 68 -13.85 -8.57 -16.82
CA TYR A 68 -12.52 -8.04 -16.56
C TYR A 68 -12.10 -7.01 -17.62
N ASP A 69 -12.06 -5.75 -17.19
CA ASP A 69 -11.56 -4.61 -17.96
C ASP A 69 -10.50 -3.85 -17.14
N PRO A 70 -9.20 -4.09 -17.39
CA PRO A 70 -8.14 -3.41 -16.65
C PRO A 70 -8.05 -1.91 -16.95
N ASP A 71 -8.57 -1.42 -18.08
CA ASP A 71 -8.57 0.01 -18.38
C ASP A 71 -9.55 0.77 -17.47
N GLN A 72 -10.65 0.13 -17.07
CA GLN A 72 -11.57 0.67 -16.05
C GLN A 72 -10.93 0.73 -14.68
N TRP A 73 -10.20 -0.33 -14.28
CA TRP A 73 -9.50 -0.35 -13.00
C TRP A 73 -8.42 0.74 -12.94
N ALA A 74 -7.62 0.84 -13.99
CA ALA A 74 -6.60 1.86 -14.13
C ALA A 74 -7.21 3.27 -14.15
N ALA A 75 -8.38 3.45 -14.76
CA ALA A 75 -9.12 4.71 -14.77
C ALA A 75 -9.51 5.14 -13.36
N ALA A 76 -10.13 4.22 -12.60
CA ALA A 76 -10.55 4.47 -11.24
C ALA A 76 -9.36 4.87 -10.34
N ALA A 77 -8.23 4.16 -10.46
CA ALA A 77 -7.01 4.50 -9.73
C ALA A 77 -6.48 5.91 -10.06
N ALA A 78 -6.35 6.21 -11.36
CA ALA A 78 -5.85 7.52 -11.81
C ALA A 78 -6.79 8.67 -11.40
N GLN A 79 -8.10 8.49 -11.52
CA GLN A 79 -9.11 9.48 -11.12
C GLN A 79 -9.13 9.70 -9.60
N ALA A 80 -8.87 8.66 -8.80
CA ALA A 80 -8.71 8.79 -7.35
C ALA A 80 -7.42 9.53 -6.94
N GLY A 81 -6.51 9.81 -7.88
CA GLY A 81 -5.22 10.42 -7.60
C GLY A 81 -4.16 9.43 -7.12
N MET A 82 -4.31 8.14 -7.40
CA MET A 82 -3.23 7.19 -7.11
C MET A 82 -2.13 7.32 -8.19
N LYS A 83 -0.88 7.12 -7.76
CA LYS A 83 0.32 7.31 -8.61
C LYS A 83 1.05 6.01 -8.92
N TYR A 84 0.70 4.95 -8.21
CA TYR A 84 1.23 3.61 -8.40
C TYR A 84 0.16 2.60 -8.00
N PHE A 85 0.38 1.35 -8.39
CA PHE A 85 -0.44 0.24 -7.93
C PHE A 85 0.43 -0.96 -7.59
N VAL A 86 -0.07 -1.85 -6.73
CA VAL A 86 0.51 -3.14 -6.41
C VAL A 86 -0.58 -4.18 -6.61
N VAL A 87 -0.33 -5.20 -7.45
CA VAL A 87 -1.31 -6.27 -7.71
C VAL A 87 -0.79 -7.63 -7.27
N THR A 88 -1.66 -8.46 -6.70
CA THR A 88 -1.37 -9.87 -6.41
C THR A 88 -1.08 -10.65 -7.69
N THR A 89 0.19 -10.87 -8.02
CA THR A 89 0.55 -11.78 -9.12
C THR A 89 0.20 -13.23 -8.78
N LYS A 90 0.49 -13.60 -7.53
CA LYS A 90 0.18 -14.87 -6.87
C LYS A 90 -0.04 -14.59 -5.38
N HIS A 91 -1.18 -15.03 -4.84
CA HIS A 91 -1.46 -15.01 -3.40
C HIS A 91 -1.12 -16.37 -2.76
N HIS A 92 -1.31 -16.51 -1.44
CA HIS A 92 -1.03 -17.75 -0.70
C HIS A 92 -1.71 -19.00 -1.27
N GLU A 93 -2.84 -18.85 -1.98
CA GLU A 93 -3.51 -19.97 -2.62
C GLU A 93 -2.68 -20.64 -3.72
N GLY A 94 -1.64 -19.97 -4.24
CA GLY A 94 -0.71 -20.48 -5.26
C GLY A 94 -1.08 -20.12 -6.70
N PHE A 95 -2.27 -19.57 -6.94
CA PHE A 95 -2.79 -19.28 -8.28
C PHE A 95 -2.09 -18.09 -8.92
N CYS A 96 -1.55 -18.28 -10.12
CA CYS A 96 -0.83 -17.24 -10.86
C CYS A 96 -1.77 -16.53 -11.85
N LEU A 97 -1.85 -15.19 -11.78
CA LEU A 97 -2.65 -14.39 -12.71
C LEU A 97 -2.05 -14.28 -14.13
N TRP A 98 -0.83 -14.78 -14.34
CA TRP A 98 -0.11 -14.69 -15.62
C TRP A 98 0.27 -16.07 -16.16
N ASP A 99 0.73 -16.11 -17.42
CA ASP A 99 1.18 -17.34 -18.07
C ASP A 99 2.58 -17.82 -17.61
N SER A 100 2.71 -18.15 -16.33
CA SER A 100 3.96 -18.75 -15.81
C SER A 100 4.26 -20.07 -16.51
N LYS A 101 5.53 -20.30 -16.89
CA LYS A 101 5.97 -21.58 -17.47
C LYS A 101 6.34 -22.62 -16.42
N LEU A 102 6.22 -22.28 -15.14
CA LEU A 102 6.69 -23.09 -14.02
C LEU A 102 5.56 -23.82 -13.28
N THR A 103 4.29 -23.55 -13.63
CA THR A 103 3.12 -24.19 -13.03
C THR A 103 1.94 -24.21 -14.00
N ASP A 104 1.07 -25.20 -13.84
CA ASP A 104 -0.23 -25.27 -14.51
C ASP A 104 -1.35 -24.60 -13.70
N TYR A 105 -1.09 -24.21 -12.45
CA TYR A 105 -2.06 -23.55 -11.57
C TYR A 105 -2.08 -22.03 -11.80
N LYS A 106 -2.57 -21.64 -12.98
CA LYS A 106 -2.52 -20.28 -13.53
C LYS A 106 -3.76 -19.92 -14.34
N ALA A 107 -4.02 -18.62 -14.52
CA ALA A 107 -5.20 -18.09 -15.20
C ALA A 107 -5.40 -18.61 -16.64
N PRO A 108 -4.37 -18.77 -17.50
CA PRO A 108 -4.56 -19.36 -18.83
C PRO A 108 -5.13 -20.79 -18.84
N ASN A 109 -5.02 -21.52 -17.72
CA ASN A 109 -5.51 -22.89 -17.58
C ASN A 109 -6.88 -22.96 -16.89
N THR A 110 -7.54 -21.83 -16.66
CA THR A 110 -8.95 -21.76 -16.23
C THR A 110 -9.83 -21.40 -17.44
N PRO A 111 -11.18 -21.40 -17.31
CA PRO A 111 -12.05 -20.91 -18.38
C PRO A 111 -11.74 -19.50 -18.88
N ALA A 112 -11.11 -18.64 -18.07
CA ALA A 112 -10.57 -17.35 -18.50
C ALA A 112 -9.68 -17.47 -19.75
N GLY A 113 -8.89 -18.54 -19.85
CA GLY A 113 -8.12 -18.93 -21.04
C GLY A 113 -7.03 -17.94 -21.47
N ARG A 114 -6.65 -16.99 -20.61
CA ARG A 114 -5.73 -15.89 -20.95
C ARG A 114 -4.89 -15.40 -19.78
N ASP A 115 -3.81 -14.68 -20.11
CA ASP A 115 -3.01 -13.89 -19.15
C ASP A 115 -3.86 -12.69 -18.67
N LEU A 116 -3.97 -12.53 -17.35
CA LEU A 116 -4.73 -11.45 -16.72
C LEU A 116 -3.82 -10.36 -16.12
N LEU A 117 -2.52 -10.61 -16.00
CA LEU A 117 -1.58 -9.68 -15.39
C LEU A 117 -0.99 -8.71 -16.41
N ARG A 118 -0.59 -9.20 -17.58
CA ARG A 118 0.00 -8.36 -18.65
C ARG A 118 -0.92 -7.22 -19.09
N PRO A 119 -2.19 -7.46 -19.50
CA PRO A 119 -3.08 -6.37 -19.90
C PRO A 119 -3.34 -5.38 -18.74
N MET A 120 -3.36 -5.86 -17.49
CA MET A 120 -3.47 -5.00 -16.31
C MET A 120 -2.29 -4.04 -16.17
N ILE A 121 -1.08 -4.56 -16.21
CA ILE A 121 0.14 -3.76 -16.09
C ILE A 121 0.22 -2.71 -17.21
N GLU A 122 -0.14 -3.11 -18.43
CA GLU A 122 -0.15 -2.20 -19.57
C GLU A 122 -1.19 -1.08 -19.42
N ALA A 123 -2.40 -1.38 -18.94
CA ALA A 123 -3.44 -0.39 -18.69
C ALA A 123 -3.02 0.67 -17.65
N PHE A 124 -2.46 0.23 -16.52
CA PHE A 124 -1.96 1.14 -15.48
C PHE A 124 -0.75 1.96 -15.97
N ARG A 125 0.17 1.32 -16.71
CA ARG A 125 1.34 2.01 -17.29
C ARG A 125 0.94 3.05 -18.33
N ARG A 126 -0.07 2.80 -19.18
CA ARG A 126 -0.62 3.79 -20.14
C ARG A 126 -1.15 5.05 -19.45
N ARG A 127 -1.61 4.93 -18.20
CA ARG A 127 -2.07 6.06 -17.37
C ARG A 127 -0.96 6.70 -16.54
N GLY A 128 0.29 6.26 -16.71
CA GLY A 128 1.46 6.80 -16.02
C GLY A 128 1.65 6.30 -14.59
N LEU A 129 0.88 5.30 -14.13
CA LEU A 129 1.04 4.71 -12.81
C LEU A 129 2.27 3.81 -12.78
N LYS A 130 3.05 3.91 -11.69
CA LYS A 130 4.18 3.02 -11.42
C LYS A 130 3.68 1.61 -11.10
N VAL A 131 4.44 0.61 -11.53
CA VAL A 131 4.02 -0.80 -11.52
C VAL A 131 4.61 -1.52 -10.32
N GLY A 132 3.74 -1.99 -9.43
CA GLY A 132 4.08 -2.83 -8.30
C GLY A 132 3.49 -4.23 -8.43
N LEU A 133 4.26 -5.23 -8.01
CA LEU A 133 3.85 -6.63 -8.04
C LEU A 133 3.93 -7.19 -6.63
N TYR A 134 2.78 -7.56 -6.08
CA TYR A 134 2.73 -8.42 -4.91
C TYR A 134 3.00 -9.85 -5.34
N HIS A 135 3.86 -10.55 -4.59
CA HIS A 135 4.13 -11.96 -4.84
C HIS A 135 4.28 -12.72 -3.52
N SER A 136 3.38 -13.67 -3.28
CA SER A 136 3.43 -14.43 -2.05
C SER A 136 4.63 -15.39 -2.01
N LEU A 137 5.36 -15.33 -0.89
CA LEU A 137 6.37 -16.32 -0.51
C LEU A 137 5.71 -17.65 -0.12
N ILE A 138 4.48 -17.58 0.39
CA ILE A 138 3.66 -18.72 0.79
C ILE A 138 2.97 -19.31 -0.44
N ASP A 139 2.87 -20.65 -0.49
CA ASP A 139 2.16 -21.34 -1.55
C ASP A 139 1.48 -22.60 -1.02
N TRP A 140 0.18 -22.51 -0.77
CA TRP A 140 -0.64 -23.61 -0.26
C TRP A 140 -0.98 -24.65 -1.34
N HIS A 141 -0.57 -24.45 -2.60
CA HIS A 141 -0.82 -25.40 -3.69
C HIS A 141 0.43 -26.20 -4.03
N HIS A 142 1.59 -25.54 -4.12
CA HIS A 142 2.80 -26.13 -4.69
C HIS A 142 3.27 -27.42 -3.99
N PRO A 143 3.55 -28.51 -4.73
CA PRO A 143 3.84 -29.82 -4.14
C PRO A 143 5.15 -29.86 -3.34
N GLN A 144 6.10 -28.95 -3.62
CA GLN A 144 7.37 -28.87 -2.89
C GLN A 144 7.31 -28.00 -1.64
N TYR A 145 6.23 -27.23 -1.42
CA TYR A 145 6.09 -26.37 -0.25
C TYR A 145 5.82 -27.23 0.99
N THR A 146 6.68 -27.19 2.01
CA THR A 146 6.49 -28.01 3.22
C THR A 146 5.40 -27.45 4.10
N ILE A 147 4.57 -28.34 4.63
CA ILE A 147 3.47 -28.04 5.54
C ILE A 147 4.02 -27.88 6.96
N ASP A 148 3.61 -26.82 7.64
CA ASP A 148 3.95 -26.52 9.03
C ASP A 148 2.67 -26.34 9.89
N PRO A 149 2.75 -26.28 11.23
CA PRO A 149 1.56 -26.22 12.09
C PRO A 149 0.93 -24.82 12.19
N HIS A 150 1.39 -23.82 11.43
CA HIS A 150 0.93 -22.44 11.58
C HIS A 150 -0.02 -22.02 10.47
N LEU A 151 0.36 -22.25 9.21
CA LEU A 151 -0.36 -21.68 8.08
C LEU A 151 -0.71 -22.72 7.01
N GLY A 152 -1.93 -22.62 6.51
CA GLY A 152 -2.44 -23.37 5.38
C GLY A 152 -3.57 -24.32 5.77
N PRO A 153 -4.15 -25.02 4.78
CA PRO A 153 -5.32 -25.88 5.00
C PRO A 153 -4.99 -27.12 5.85
N TYR A 154 -3.74 -27.57 5.83
CA TYR A 154 -3.29 -28.80 6.50
C TYR A 154 -2.57 -28.57 7.85
N ARG A 155 -2.58 -27.33 8.36
CA ARG A 155 -1.81 -26.94 9.55
C ARG A 155 -2.21 -27.71 10.81
N ASP A 156 -3.50 -28.03 10.96
CA ASP A 156 -4.07 -28.66 12.17
C ASP A 156 -4.04 -30.19 12.12
N LEU A 157 -3.49 -30.79 11.07
CA LEU A 157 -3.31 -32.25 11.02
C LEU A 157 -2.38 -32.72 12.16
N PRO A 158 -2.50 -33.97 12.63
CA PRO A 158 -1.54 -34.53 13.57
C PRO A 158 -0.09 -34.43 13.04
N PRO A 159 0.93 -34.28 13.91
CA PRO A 159 2.32 -34.21 13.49
C PRO A 159 2.74 -35.35 12.56
N GLU A 160 2.36 -36.59 12.85
CA GLU A 160 2.70 -37.75 12.01
C GLU A 160 2.10 -37.68 10.61
N GLU A 161 0.90 -37.09 10.46
CA GLU A 161 0.26 -36.92 9.16
C GLU A 161 0.93 -35.80 8.36
N ARG A 162 1.27 -34.68 8.99
CA ARG A 162 2.05 -33.61 8.32
C ARG A 162 3.41 -34.13 7.87
N GLU A 163 4.11 -34.88 8.72
CA GLU A 163 5.38 -35.51 8.36
C GLU A 163 5.22 -36.44 7.15
N LYS A 164 4.17 -37.27 7.14
CA LYS A 164 3.85 -38.14 6.00
C LYS A 164 3.60 -37.32 4.72
N MET A 165 2.84 -36.22 4.79
CA MET A 165 2.60 -35.34 3.63
C MET A 165 3.85 -34.57 3.18
N ASN A 166 4.79 -34.34 4.09
CA ASN A 166 6.07 -33.71 3.80
C ASN A 166 7.10 -34.69 3.23
N ARG A 167 6.87 -36.01 3.27
CA ARG A 167 7.75 -36.98 2.62
C ARG A 167 7.81 -36.71 1.12
N GLY A 168 9.01 -36.36 0.64
CA GLY A 168 9.25 -36.02 -0.77
C GLY A 168 9.08 -34.53 -1.13
N ARG A 169 8.70 -33.68 -0.17
CA ARG A 169 8.71 -32.22 -0.37
C ARG A 169 10.10 -31.64 -0.09
N SER A 170 10.48 -30.62 -0.84
CA SER A 170 11.74 -29.90 -0.63
C SER A 170 11.53 -28.39 -0.67
N MET A 171 11.69 -27.72 0.47
CA MET A 171 11.65 -26.25 0.51
C MET A 171 12.70 -25.61 -0.39
N ALA A 172 13.87 -26.24 -0.56
CA ALA A 172 14.88 -25.75 -1.49
C ALA A 172 14.42 -25.83 -2.96
N ALA A 173 13.66 -26.88 -3.34
CA ALA A 173 13.06 -26.96 -4.67
C ALA A 173 11.94 -25.92 -4.84
N TYR A 174 11.13 -25.68 -3.81
CA TYR A 174 10.14 -24.60 -3.81
C TYR A 174 10.80 -23.22 -3.94
N ALA A 175 11.89 -22.95 -3.20
CA ALA A 175 12.63 -21.69 -3.31
C ALA A 175 13.13 -21.45 -4.74
N LYS A 176 13.61 -22.51 -5.42
CA LYS A 176 13.99 -22.42 -6.83
C LYS A 176 12.82 -22.05 -7.74
N TYR A 177 11.62 -22.61 -7.49
CA TYR A 177 10.39 -22.23 -8.18
C TYR A 177 10.02 -20.76 -7.94
N LEU A 178 10.02 -20.31 -6.68
CA LEU A 178 9.77 -18.92 -6.29
C LEU A 178 10.73 -17.94 -6.98
N HIS A 179 12.03 -18.27 -7.02
CA HIS A 179 13.04 -17.44 -7.69
C HIS A 179 12.84 -17.45 -9.21
N GLY A 180 12.44 -18.59 -9.78
CA GLY A 180 12.06 -18.72 -11.18
C GLY A 180 10.90 -17.81 -11.55
N GLN A 181 9.81 -17.83 -10.78
CA GLN A 181 8.66 -16.95 -11.00
C GLN A 181 9.03 -15.48 -10.84
N THR A 182 9.83 -15.14 -9.83
CA THR A 182 10.34 -13.77 -9.65
C THR A 182 11.15 -13.31 -10.87
N ARG A 183 11.96 -14.20 -11.47
CA ARG A 183 12.67 -13.91 -12.73
C ARG A 183 11.68 -13.69 -13.88
N GLU A 184 10.65 -14.52 -14.04
CA GLU A 184 9.63 -14.31 -15.08
C GLU A 184 9.00 -12.92 -14.95
N LEU A 185 8.56 -12.56 -13.74
CA LEU A 185 7.94 -11.26 -13.44
C LEU A 185 8.87 -10.08 -13.79
N LEU A 186 10.15 -10.18 -13.44
CA LEU A 186 11.13 -9.10 -13.67
C LEU A 186 11.69 -9.03 -15.09
N THR A 187 11.46 -10.05 -15.92
CA THR A 187 12.00 -10.08 -17.30
C THR A 187 10.93 -9.97 -18.36
N GLN A 188 9.68 -10.35 -18.07
CA GLN A 188 8.62 -10.44 -19.08
C GLN A 188 7.62 -9.26 -19.06
N PHE A 189 7.61 -8.44 -17.99
CA PHE A 189 6.60 -7.39 -17.79
C PHE A 189 7.16 -5.96 -17.87
N GLY A 190 8.39 -5.81 -18.36
CA GLY A 190 9.08 -4.52 -18.47
C GLY A 190 9.57 -4.00 -17.13
N LYS A 191 9.67 -2.66 -16.99
CA LYS A 191 10.09 -2.03 -15.74
C LYS A 191 9.07 -2.28 -14.63
N ILE A 192 9.56 -2.78 -13.50
CA ILE A 192 8.82 -2.96 -12.25
C ILE A 192 9.40 -1.97 -11.24
N ASP A 193 8.52 -1.21 -10.59
CA ASP A 193 8.89 -0.17 -9.64
C ASP A 193 8.84 -0.66 -8.19
N ILE A 194 7.98 -1.63 -7.86
CA ILE A 194 7.88 -2.26 -6.52
C ILE A 194 7.72 -3.79 -6.64
N LEU A 195 8.49 -4.55 -5.85
CA LEU A 195 8.19 -5.94 -5.50
C LEU A 195 7.76 -5.98 -4.03
N TRP A 196 6.57 -6.52 -3.79
CA TRP A 196 5.95 -6.56 -2.48
C TRP A 196 5.76 -8.03 -2.07
N PHE A 197 6.67 -8.57 -1.26
CA PHE A 197 6.65 -9.98 -0.88
C PHE A 197 5.77 -10.22 0.35
N ASP A 198 5.23 -11.43 0.48
CA ASP A 198 4.33 -11.72 1.61
C ASP A 198 4.22 -13.21 1.93
N PHE A 199 4.52 -13.66 3.15
CA PHE A 199 5.40 -13.02 4.14
C PHE A 199 6.17 -14.11 4.88
N SER A 200 7.20 -13.69 5.61
CA SER A 200 7.96 -14.56 6.51
C SER A 200 7.31 -14.60 7.90
N TYR A 201 7.24 -15.78 8.51
CA TYR A 201 6.64 -16.04 9.81
C TYR A 201 7.47 -17.03 10.67
N PRO A 202 8.80 -16.83 10.82
CA PRO A 202 9.63 -17.74 11.60
C PRO A 202 9.19 -17.76 13.07
N LYS A 203 9.28 -18.92 13.73
CA LYS A 203 8.95 -19.10 15.14
C LYS A 203 10.18 -19.45 15.97
N PRO A 204 10.21 -19.10 17.28
CA PRO A 204 11.36 -19.39 18.15
C PRO A 204 11.69 -20.88 18.29
N ASP A 205 10.70 -21.76 18.10
CA ASP A 205 10.84 -23.22 18.18
C ASP A 205 11.39 -23.85 16.88
N GLY A 206 11.79 -23.03 15.90
CA GLY A 206 12.29 -23.47 14.60
C GLY A 206 11.21 -23.85 13.59
N THR A 207 9.93 -23.73 13.95
CA THR A 207 8.81 -23.89 13.01
C THR A 207 8.46 -22.56 12.32
N GLY A 208 7.48 -22.58 11.42
CA GLY A 208 7.21 -21.45 10.53
C GLY A 208 8.20 -21.38 9.38
N LYS A 209 8.26 -20.22 8.70
CA LYS A 209 9.14 -20.06 7.53
C LYS A 209 9.79 -18.68 7.47
N GLY A 210 11.07 -18.65 7.15
CA GLY A 210 11.87 -17.43 7.13
C GLY A 210 12.89 -17.39 6.01
N ARG A 211 13.90 -16.53 6.17
CA ARG A 211 14.91 -16.23 5.14
C ARG A 211 15.61 -17.45 4.55
N ASP A 212 15.80 -18.49 5.35
CA ASP A 212 16.51 -19.71 4.94
C ASP A 212 15.62 -20.58 4.04
N ASP A 213 14.33 -20.70 4.37
CA ASP A 213 13.33 -21.39 3.55
C ASP A 213 13.18 -20.75 2.18
N TRP A 214 13.10 -19.42 2.14
CA TRP A 214 12.94 -18.65 0.90
C TRP A 214 14.25 -18.49 0.13
N GLN A 215 15.38 -18.78 0.77
CA GLN A 215 16.71 -18.40 0.32
C GLN A 215 16.75 -16.90 -0.04
N SER A 216 16.20 -16.05 0.84
CA SER A 216 15.94 -14.63 0.59
C SER A 216 17.15 -13.87 0.09
N GLU A 217 18.36 -14.19 0.57
CA GLU A 217 19.58 -13.54 0.09
C GLU A 217 19.81 -13.76 -1.40
N LYS A 218 19.59 -14.99 -1.88
CA LYS A 218 19.75 -15.32 -3.30
C LYS A 218 18.64 -14.66 -4.12
N LEU A 219 17.43 -14.60 -3.57
CA LEU A 219 16.30 -13.92 -4.19
C LEU A 219 16.59 -12.43 -4.39
N VAL A 220 17.05 -11.72 -3.34
CA VAL A 220 17.41 -10.29 -3.46
C VAL A 220 18.56 -10.09 -4.44
N LYS A 221 19.60 -10.93 -4.42
CA LYS A 221 20.70 -10.83 -5.38
C LYS A 221 20.20 -10.97 -6.82
N LEU A 222 19.30 -11.93 -7.07
CA LEU A 222 18.63 -12.10 -8.37
C LEU A 222 17.86 -10.84 -8.77
N ILE A 223 17.03 -10.31 -7.87
CA ILE A 223 16.23 -9.10 -8.13
C ILE A 223 17.14 -7.93 -8.49
N ARG A 224 18.18 -7.68 -7.70
CA ARG A 224 19.12 -6.56 -7.92
C ARG A 224 19.97 -6.71 -9.18
N GLN A 225 20.22 -7.94 -9.63
CA GLN A 225 20.86 -8.20 -10.92
C GLN A 225 19.92 -7.88 -12.09
N LEU A 226 18.63 -8.17 -11.98
CA LEU A 226 17.66 -7.99 -13.05
C LEU A 226 17.14 -6.55 -13.12
N GLN A 227 16.71 -5.99 -11.99
CA GLN A 227 16.18 -4.63 -11.88
C GLN A 227 16.75 -3.96 -10.62
N PRO A 228 17.94 -3.33 -10.69
CA PRO A 228 18.64 -2.83 -9.50
C PRO A 228 17.88 -1.79 -8.69
N HIS A 229 17.00 -1.02 -9.34
CA HIS A 229 16.27 0.11 -8.75
C HIS A 229 14.84 -0.22 -8.27
N VAL A 230 14.39 -1.48 -8.41
CA VAL A 230 13.06 -1.86 -7.89
C VAL A 230 13.02 -1.73 -6.37
N ILE A 231 11.93 -1.20 -5.82
CA ILE A 231 11.72 -1.15 -4.37
C ILE A 231 11.34 -2.55 -3.89
N ILE A 232 11.96 -3.01 -2.81
CA ILE A 232 11.56 -4.25 -2.11
C ILE A 232 11.07 -3.88 -0.70
N ASP A 233 10.00 -4.51 -0.25
CA ASP A 233 9.48 -4.36 1.11
C ASP A 233 10.33 -5.10 2.17
N ASP A 234 9.85 -5.16 3.42
CA ASP A 234 10.60 -5.74 4.55
C ASP A 234 10.15 -7.13 4.99
N ARG A 235 9.34 -7.86 4.20
CA ARG A 235 8.74 -9.15 4.58
C ARG A 235 9.56 -10.40 4.20
N LEU A 236 10.78 -10.22 3.67
CA LEU A 236 11.70 -11.32 3.31
C LEU A 236 12.50 -11.89 4.49
N ASP A 237 12.26 -11.41 5.72
CA ASP A 237 13.05 -11.75 6.91
C ASP A 237 14.55 -11.46 6.70
N LEU A 238 14.89 -10.33 6.07
CA LEU A 238 16.28 -9.88 5.90
C LEU A 238 16.48 -8.49 6.51
N PRO A 239 16.89 -8.42 7.79
CA PRO A 239 17.18 -7.15 8.46
C PRO A 239 18.13 -6.26 7.65
N GLY A 240 17.75 -5.01 7.43
CA GLY A 240 18.54 -4.00 6.72
C GLY A 240 18.45 -4.05 5.18
N VAL A 241 17.82 -5.06 4.58
CA VAL A 241 17.78 -5.21 3.11
C VAL A 241 16.59 -4.50 2.48
N GLY A 242 15.38 -4.59 3.07
CA GLY A 242 14.18 -3.91 2.59
C GLY A 242 14.38 -2.39 2.41
N ASP A 243 13.74 -1.84 1.37
CA ASP A 243 13.76 -0.42 1.03
C ASP A 243 12.66 0.35 1.76
N ILE A 244 11.55 -0.32 2.10
CA ILE A 244 10.40 0.27 2.80
C ILE A 244 9.94 -0.59 3.98
N LYS A 245 9.38 0.07 5.00
CA LYS A 245 8.61 -0.59 6.08
C LYS A 245 7.13 -0.68 5.74
N THR A 246 6.48 -1.78 6.13
CA THR A 246 5.10 -2.09 5.73
C THR A 246 4.11 -2.30 6.89
N PRO A 247 3.85 -1.30 7.76
CA PRO A 247 2.81 -1.42 8.78
C PRO A 247 1.45 -1.75 8.14
N GLU A 248 0.84 -2.84 8.58
CA GLU A 248 -0.41 -3.36 8.02
C GLU A 248 -1.58 -3.10 8.95
N GLN A 249 -2.67 -2.52 8.42
CA GLN A 249 -3.90 -2.26 9.19
C GLN A 249 -3.68 -1.47 10.49
N VAL A 250 -2.59 -0.70 10.55
CA VAL A 250 -2.21 0.14 11.69
C VAL A 250 -1.57 1.43 11.21
N GLN A 251 -1.86 2.53 11.91
CA GLN A 251 -1.20 3.81 11.67
C GLN A 251 -0.15 4.07 12.74
N PRO A 252 1.14 4.22 12.37
CA PRO A 252 2.19 4.57 13.31
C PRO A 252 1.86 5.85 14.09
N ARG A 253 2.20 5.92 15.38
CA ARG A 253 1.95 7.15 16.19
C ARG A 253 2.87 8.30 15.79
N ARG A 254 4.04 7.99 15.24
CA ARG A 254 5.10 8.91 14.77
C ARG A 254 5.75 8.31 13.53
N TRP A 255 6.57 9.09 12.83
CA TRP A 255 7.40 8.58 11.73
C TRP A 255 8.21 7.36 12.24
N PRO A 256 8.03 6.16 11.67
CA PRO A 256 8.81 4.99 12.03
C PRO A 256 10.31 5.25 11.91
N THR A 257 11.09 4.73 12.86
CA THR A 257 12.54 4.87 12.87
C THR A 257 13.24 3.53 13.00
N VAL A 258 14.43 3.44 12.43
CA VAL A 258 15.41 2.36 12.66
C VAL A 258 16.71 3.04 13.03
N ASP A 259 17.33 2.62 14.13
CA ASP A 259 18.55 3.24 14.68
C ASP A 259 18.44 4.76 14.87
N GLY A 260 17.24 5.21 15.28
CA GLY A 260 16.93 6.63 15.51
C GLY A 260 16.68 7.46 14.24
N GLN A 261 16.82 6.87 13.04
CA GLN A 261 16.61 7.58 11.77
C GLN A 261 15.23 7.26 11.16
N PRO A 262 14.51 8.26 10.63
CA PRO A 262 13.26 8.04 9.90
C PRO A 262 13.48 7.13 8.70
N VAL A 263 12.60 6.15 8.52
CA VAL A 263 12.64 5.21 7.37
C VAL A 263 11.56 5.53 6.36
N VAL A 264 11.76 5.10 5.10
CA VAL A 264 10.68 5.09 4.11
C VAL A 264 9.69 4.01 4.51
N TRP A 265 8.39 4.32 4.48
CA TRP A 265 7.36 3.40 4.92
C TRP A 265 6.04 3.63 4.20
N GLU A 266 5.23 2.56 4.17
CA GLU A 266 3.93 2.51 3.53
C GLU A 266 2.95 1.76 4.44
N ALA A 267 1.84 2.41 4.80
CA ALA A 267 0.74 1.65 5.37
C ALA A 267 -0.07 1.02 4.24
N CYS A 268 -0.20 -0.30 4.27
CA CYS A 268 -1.22 -0.98 3.47
C CYS A 268 -2.51 -1.08 4.29
N GLN A 269 -3.63 -0.68 3.70
CA GLN A 269 -4.94 -0.72 4.35
C GLN A 269 -6.06 -1.10 3.39
N THR A 270 -7.11 -1.68 3.94
CA THR A 270 -8.33 -2.09 3.25
C THR A 270 -9.47 -1.10 3.47
N PHE A 271 -10.45 -1.04 2.58
CA PHE A 271 -11.67 -0.26 2.86
C PHE A 271 -12.47 -0.81 4.05
N SER A 272 -12.35 -2.12 4.32
CA SER A 272 -13.11 -2.88 5.32
C SER A 272 -12.20 -3.90 6.02
N GLY A 273 -12.70 -4.98 6.60
CA GLY A 273 -11.90 -6.05 7.21
C GLY A 273 -11.21 -7.04 6.25
N SER A 274 -11.31 -6.90 4.92
CA SER A 274 -10.85 -7.89 3.94
C SER A 274 -10.01 -7.30 2.81
N TRP A 275 -8.96 -8.03 2.39
CA TRP A 275 -8.16 -7.68 1.22
C TRP A 275 -8.81 -8.18 -0.07
N GLY A 276 -9.07 -9.49 -0.17
CA GLY A 276 -9.83 -10.07 -1.26
C GLY A 276 -11.31 -9.72 -1.18
N TYR A 277 -12.04 -9.88 -2.29
CA TYR A 277 -13.48 -9.63 -2.34
C TYR A 277 -14.23 -10.41 -1.24
N TYR A 278 -14.98 -9.67 -0.43
CA TYR A 278 -15.88 -10.21 0.57
C TYR A 278 -17.26 -9.54 0.40
N ARG A 279 -18.20 -10.29 -0.18
CA ARG A 279 -19.54 -9.80 -0.51
C ARG A 279 -20.27 -9.29 0.75
N ASP A 280 -20.24 -10.09 1.81
CA ASP A 280 -21.04 -9.90 3.02
C ASP A 280 -20.28 -9.13 4.14
N GLU A 281 -19.21 -8.40 3.77
CA GLU A 281 -18.49 -7.48 4.67
C GLU A 281 -19.14 -6.09 4.64
N HIS A 282 -19.60 -5.60 5.78
CA HIS A 282 -20.37 -4.35 5.89
C HIS A 282 -19.66 -3.25 6.69
N THR A 283 -18.48 -3.49 7.25
CA THR A 283 -17.70 -2.53 8.05
C THR A 283 -16.87 -1.55 7.19
N TRP A 284 -17.43 -1.11 6.07
CA TRP A 284 -16.72 -0.23 5.12
C TRP A 284 -16.53 1.17 5.68
N ARG A 285 -15.29 1.63 5.65
CA ARG A 285 -14.92 3.00 5.99
C ARG A 285 -15.50 4.00 4.99
N ASP A 286 -15.84 5.19 5.48
CA ASP A 286 -16.33 6.28 4.65
C ASP A 286 -15.17 7.01 3.93
N THR A 287 -15.51 7.84 2.96
CA THR A 287 -14.54 8.63 2.17
C THR A 287 -13.70 9.56 3.04
N ASP A 288 -14.29 10.18 4.07
CA ASP A 288 -13.63 11.18 4.92
C ASP A 288 -12.60 10.51 5.84
N GLU A 289 -12.89 9.31 6.36
CA GLU A 289 -11.96 8.46 7.11
C GLU A 289 -10.77 8.04 6.25
N LEU A 290 -11.00 7.67 4.99
CA LEU A 290 -9.93 7.26 4.08
C LEU A 290 -9.03 8.43 3.69
N ILE A 291 -9.61 9.62 3.45
CA ILE A 291 -8.84 10.85 3.23
C ILE A 291 -8.02 11.20 4.46
N ARG A 292 -8.62 11.15 5.67
CA ARG A 292 -7.88 11.36 6.94
C ARG A 292 -6.77 10.34 7.14
N THR A 293 -6.96 9.10 6.68
CA THR A 293 -5.93 8.06 6.70
C THR A 293 -4.74 8.45 5.83
N LEU A 294 -4.98 8.89 4.59
CA LEU A 294 -3.95 9.36 3.67
C LEU A 294 -3.18 10.55 4.27
N ILE A 295 -3.91 11.54 4.79
CA ILE A 295 -3.33 12.73 5.44
C ILE A 295 -2.44 12.32 6.61
N ASP A 296 -2.91 11.40 7.47
CA ASP A 296 -2.16 10.96 8.64
C ASP A 296 -0.86 10.25 8.24
N CYS A 297 -0.87 9.40 7.20
CA CYS A 297 0.34 8.80 6.65
C CYS A 297 1.34 9.85 6.16
N VAL A 298 0.91 10.80 5.33
CA VAL A 298 1.79 11.85 4.78
C VAL A 298 2.31 12.79 5.87
N SER A 299 1.50 13.10 6.88
CA SER A 299 1.89 13.92 8.04
C SER A 299 3.03 13.31 8.86
N LYS A 300 3.30 12.01 8.66
CA LYS A 300 4.37 11.23 9.29
C LYS A 300 5.36 10.69 8.25
N GLY A 301 5.43 11.33 7.09
CA GLY A 301 6.39 11.04 6.02
C GLY A 301 6.18 9.71 5.29
N GLY A 302 5.02 9.08 5.45
CA GLY A 302 4.70 7.78 4.87
C GLY A 302 3.79 7.83 3.66
N ASN A 303 3.61 6.66 3.07
CA ASN A 303 2.68 6.40 1.98
C ASN A 303 1.43 5.65 2.47
N LEU A 304 0.34 5.74 1.70
CA LEU A 304 -0.83 4.90 1.85
C LEU A 304 -1.02 4.05 0.58
N LEU A 305 -1.09 2.73 0.77
CA LEU A 305 -1.49 1.77 -0.24
C LEU A 305 -2.88 1.25 0.09
N LEU A 306 -3.89 1.76 -0.62
CA LEU A 306 -5.30 1.47 -0.34
C LEU A 306 -5.82 0.35 -1.25
N ASN A 307 -6.33 -0.71 -0.64
CA ASN A 307 -6.69 -1.94 -1.33
C ASN A 307 -8.08 -1.97 -1.94
N VAL A 308 -8.21 -2.51 -3.15
CA VAL A 308 -9.47 -3.01 -3.73
C VAL A 308 -9.42 -4.53 -3.89
N GLY A 309 -10.56 -5.20 -3.70
CA GLY A 309 -10.76 -6.62 -3.99
C GLY A 309 -11.79 -6.79 -5.11
N PRO A 310 -11.37 -6.95 -6.38
CA PRO A 310 -12.30 -7.13 -7.50
C PRO A 310 -13.13 -8.42 -7.37
N THR A 311 -14.34 -8.41 -7.93
CA THR A 311 -15.24 -9.56 -7.95
C THR A 311 -14.68 -10.70 -8.81
N ALA A 312 -15.23 -11.91 -8.68
CA ALA A 312 -14.84 -13.05 -9.53
C ALA A 312 -15.08 -12.81 -11.04
N ARG A 313 -16.00 -11.91 -11.39
CA ARG A 313 -16.27 -11.54 -12.79
C ARG A 313 -15.29 -10.49 -13.33
N GLY A 314 -14.45 -9.90 -12.48
CA GLY A 314 -13.44 -8.91 -12.90
C GLY A 314 -13.89 -7.45 -12.80
N GLU A 315 -14.89 -7.14 -11.98
CA GLU A 315 -15.29 -5.75 -11.70
C GLU A 315 -14.75 -5.26 -10.35
N LEU A 316 -14.49 -3.96 -10.25
CA LEU A 316 -14.29 -3.34 -8.94
C LEU A 316 -15.65 -3.24 -8.22
N ASP A 317 -15.68 -3.59 -6.94
CA ASP A 317 -16.86 -3.44 -6.09
C ASP A 317 -17.38 -2.00 -6.14
N GLU A 318 -18.69 -1.82 -6.36
CA GLU A 318 -19.31 -0.49 -6.45
C GLU A 318 -19.04 0.36 -5.21
N ARG A 319 -18.98 -0.27 -4.02
CA ARG A 319 -18.65 0.39 -2.77
C ARG A 319 -17.25 1.00 -2.84
N ALA A 320 -16.28 0.28 -3.39
CA ALA A 320 -14.93 0.80 -3.60
C ALA A 320 -14.91 1.93 -4.63
N LEU A 321 -15.61 1.77 -5.76
CA LEU A 321 -15.72 2.81 -6.79
C LEU A 321 -16.30 4.11 -6.25
N GLU A 322 -17.33 4.05 -5.40
CA GLU A 322 -17.92 5.22 -4.74
C GLU A 322 -16.88 5.99 -3.90
N ARG A 323 -16.12 5.29 -3.04
CA ARG A 323 -15.09 5.94 -2.20
C ARG A 323 -13.94 6.48 -3.05
N LEU A 324 -13.50 5.73 -4.07
CA LEU A 324 -12.45 6.18 -4.99
C LEU A 324 -12.84 7.47 -5.72
N ARG A 325 -14.10 7.59 -6.18
CA ARG A 325 -14.61 8.84 -6.76
C ARG A 325 -14.57 9.99 -5.75
N GLY A 326 -15.07 9.77 -4.53
CA GLY A 326 -15.04 10.78 -3.47
C GLY A 326 -13.62 11.24 -3.09
N ILE A 327 -12.67 10.29 -3.00
CA ILE A 327 -11.24 10.60 -2.80
C ILE A 327 -10.72 11.42 -3.98
N GLY A 328 -11.03 11.03 -5.23
CA GLY A 328 -10.62 11.75 -6.43
C GLY A 328 -11.13 13.20 -6.47
N GLU A 329 -12.39 13.43 -6.09
CA GLU A 329 -12.96 14.78 -5.99
C GLU A 329 -12.24 15.67 -4.98
N TRP A 330 -11.76 15.09 -3.86
CA TRP A 330 -10.96 15.79 -2.87
C TRP A 330 -9.53 16.02 -3.36
N MET A 331 -8.87 14.99 -3.90
CA MET A 331 -7.51 15.03 -4.44
C MET A 331 -7.35 16.05 -5.57
N ARG A 332 -8.37 16.21 -6.44
CA ARG A 332 -8.38 17.25 -7.49
C ARG A 332 -8.14 18.65 -6.92
N ARG A 333 -8.65 18.93 -5.73
CA ARG A 333 -8.59 20.25 -5.06
C ARG A 333 -7.43 20.36 -4.07
N HIS A 334 -7.01 19.25 -3.48
CA HIS A 334 -6.09 19.27 -2.33
C HIS A 334 -4.77 18.53 -2.54
N SER A 335 -4.55 17.89 -3.69
CA SER A 335 -3.34 17.07 -3.93
C SER A 335 -2.01 17.79 -3.70
N ARG A 336 -1.97 19.12 -3.75
CA ARG A 336 -0.80 19.95 -3.39
C ARG A 336 -0.34 19.75 -1.93
N SER A 337 -1.24 19.33 -1.04
CA SER A 337 -0.93 19.00 0.37
C SER A 337 -0.56 17.52 0.58
N ILE A 338 -0.53 16.72 -0.49
CA ILE A 338 -0.20 15.29 -0.43
C ILE A 338 1.09 15.03 -1.21
N TYR A 339 1.12 15.29 -2.51
CA TYR A 339 2.29 14.96 -3.33
C TYR A 339 3.46 15.88 -3.02
N GLY A 340 4.65 15.29 -2.91
CA GLY A 340 5.87 15.98 -2.50
C GLY A 340 5.85 16.48 -1.04
N CYS A 341 4.78 16.21 -0.29
CA CYS A 341 4.68 16.61 1.11
C CYS A 341 5.26 15.53 2.04
N THR A 342 5.62 15.95 3.25
CA THR A 342 6.16 15.12 4.32
C THR A 342 5.74 15.67 5.69
N GLN A 343 6.26 15.08 6.77
CA GLN A 343 6.08 15.60 8.13
C GLN A 343 6.52 17.07 8.22
N ALA A 344 5.72 17.88 8.92
CA ALA A 344 6.03 19.28 9.15
C ALA A 344 7.28 19.46 10.04
N PRO A 345 8.05 20.54 9.85
CA PRO A 345 9.16 20.88 10.74
C PRO A 345 8.70 20.99 12.21
N PRO A 346 9.54 20.56 13.18
CA PRO A 346 9.13 20.43 14.58
C PRO A 346 8.79 21.77 15.25
N GLU A 347 9.21 22.90 14.70
CA GLU A 347 8.85 24.23 15.19
C GLU A 347 7.37 24.59 14.95
N PHE A 348 6.68 23.87 14.05
CA PHE A 348 5.25 24.06 13.81
C PHE A 348 4.43 23.06 14.63
N VAL A 349 3.89 23.53 15.76
CA VAL A 349 3.00 22.73 16.61
C VAL A 349 1.69 22.47 15.86
N CYS A 350 1.27 21.20 15.80
CA CYS A 350 0.00 20.84 15.17
C CYS A 350 -1.17 21.36 16.01
N PRO A 351 -2.08 22.18 15.43
CA PRO A 351 -3.28 22.61 16.14
C PRO A 351 -4.17 21.42 16.54
N GLU A 352 -5.01 21.64 17.55
CA GLU A 352 -6.00 20.65 17.96
C GLU A 352 -6.93 20.29 16.78
N ASN A 353 -7.33 19.02 16.71
CA ASN A 353 -8.20 18.49 15.65
C ASN A 353 -7.69 18.73 14.22
N CYS A 354 -6.38 18.89 14.05
CA CYS A 354 -5.73 19.08 12.76
C CYS A 354 -4.64 18.04 12.49
N LYS A 355 -4.13 18.06 11.25
CA LYS A 355 -2.87 17.42 10.86
C LYS A 355 -2.06 18.39 10.03
N LEU A 356 -0.73 18.26 10.07
CA LEU A 356 0.18 19.08 9.29
C LEU A 356 0.90 18.25 8.23
N THR A 357 0.99 18.79 7.03
CA THR A 357 1.90 18.29 5.99
C THR A 357 2.71 19.45 5.43
N TYR A 358 3.95 19.20 5.03
CA TYR A 358 4.87 20.23 4.57
C TYR A 358 5.49 19.87 3.24
N HIS A 359 5.48 20.81 2.29
CA HIS A 359 6.17 20.68 1.01
C HIS A 359 7.50 21.44 1.06
N PRO A 360 8.65 20.76 1.23
CA PRO A 360 9.95 21.42 1.39
C PRO A 360 10.34 22.27 0.18
N GLY A 361 10.15 21.75 -1.04
CA GLY A 361 10.54 22.47 -2.26
C GLY A 361 9.71 23.72 -2.58
N ARG A 362 8.59 23.95 -1.88
CA ARG A 362 7.74 25.14 -2.06
C ARG A 362 7.68 26.00 -0.80
N GLN A 363 8.29 25.54 0.30
CA GLN A 363 8.11 26.12 1.63
C GLN A 363 6.63 26.40 1.93
N ARG A 364 5.79 25.37 1.75
CA ARG A 364 4.34 25.44 2.03
C ARG A 364 3.99 24.50 3.16
N LEU A 365 3.36 25.05 4.19
CA LEU A 365 2.77 24.28 5.28
C LEU A 365 1.26 24.18 5.04
N TYR A 366 0.72 22.98 5.15
CA TYR A 366 -0.70 22.74 4.99
C TYR A 366 -1.30 22.27 6.31
N VAL A 367 -2.38 22.92 6.72
CA VAL A 367 -3.14 22.57 7.93
C VAL A 367 -4.43 21.89 7.49
N HIS A 368 -4.51 20.58 7.71
CA HIS A 368 -5.70 19.78 7.42
C HIS A 368 -6.64 19.83 8.63
N ILE A 369 -7.81 20.44 8.47
CA ILE A 369 -8.75 20.70 9.56
C ILE A 369 -9.73 19.53 9.65
N CYS A 370 -9.47 18.57 10.55
CA CYS A 370 -10.26 17.35 10.69
C CYS A 370 -11.60 17.59 11.40
N ALA A 371 -11.67 18.59 12.30
CA ALA A 371 -12.92 19.09 12.86
C ALA A 371 -13.00 20.61 12.66
N TRP A 372 -14.05 21.07 11.96
CA TRP A 372 -14.19 22.48 11.60
C TRP A 372 -14.53 23.34 12.83
N PRO A 373 -13.71 24.34 13.19
CA PRO A 373 -13.97 25.17 14.36
C PRO A 373 -14.98 26.28 14.04
N TYR A 374 -15.53 26.90 15.09
CA TYR A 374 -16.36 28.09 14.93
C TYR A 374 -15.49 29.33 14.68
N LYS A 375 -15.37 29.73 13.40
CA LYS A 375 -14.73 30.95 12.91
C LYS A 375 -13.24 31.15 13.19
N HIS A 376 -12.64 30.51 14.18
CA HIS A 376 -11.25 30.79 14.58
C HIS A 376 -10.46 29.49 14.75
N LEU A 377 -9.26 29.46 14.17
CA LEU A 377 -8.27 28.41 14.38
C LEU A 377 -6.99 29.03 14.93
N TRP A 378 -6.53 28.53 16.07
CA TRP A 378 -5.30 28.98 16.72
C TRP A 378 -4.11 28.14 16.24
N LEU A 379 -3.06 28.82 15.79
CA LEU A 379 -1.79 28.23 15.42
C LEU A 379 -0.74 28.69 16.44
N ASP A 380 -0.53 27.85 17.46
CA ASP A 380 0.29 28.20 18.62
C ASP A 380 1.79 28.10 18.32
N GLY A 381 2.55 29.05 18.86
CA GLY A 381 4.00 29.10 18.79
C GLY A 381 4.54 30.19 17.86
N PRO A 382 5.74 30.71 18.15
CA PRO A 382 6.32 31.85 17.45
C PRO A 382 6.67 31.56 15.98
N ALA A 383 6.79 30.29 15.58
CA ALA A 383 7.06 29.92 14.19
C ALA A 383 5.95 30.42 13.26
N TYR A 384 4.67 30.27 13.66
CA TYR A 384 3.55 30.72 12.85
C TYR A 384 3.52 32.24 12.69
N SER A 385 3.63 33.00 13.77
CA SER A 385 3.56 34.47 13.73
C SER A 385 4.76 35.11 13.03
N LYS A 386 5.95 34.51 13.10
CA LYS A 386 7.15 35.04 12.45
C LYS A 386 7.20 34.72 10.95
N ARG A 387 6.79 33.50 10.57
CA ARG A 387 7.07 32.94 9.25
C ARG A 387 5.90 32.98 8.28
N VAL A 388 4.65 32.90 8.74
CA VAL A 388 3.48 32.90 7.85
C VAL A 388 3.25 34.32 7.31
N LYS A 389 3.31 34.47 5.98
CA LYS A 389 3.06 35.76 5.30
C LYS A 389 1.67 35.84 4.67
N TYR A 390 1.12 34.70 4.28
CA TYR A 390 -0.19 34.61 3.63
C TYR A 390 -0.83 33.26 3.91
N ALA A 391 -2.16 33.22 3.95
CA ALA A 391 -2.92 32.00 4.13
C ALA A 391 -4.18 32.01 3.27
N GLN A 392 -4.51 30.84 2.74
CA GLN A 392 -5.71 30.64 1.94
C GLN A 392 -6.34 29.28 2.19
N LEU A 393 -7.63 29.14 1.87
CA LEU A 393 -8.26 27.84 1.72
C LEU A 393 -7.78 27.19 0.42
N LEU A 394 -7.20 25.99 0.50
CA LEU A 394 -6.52 25.36 -0.63
C LEU A 394 -7.46 25.01 -1.80
N HIS A 395 -8.74 24.73 -1.51
CA HIS A 395 -9.68 24.25 -2.51
C HIS A 395 -10.16 25.31 -3.51
N ASP A 396 -10.10 26.58 -3.14
CA ASP A 396 -10.57 27.70 -3.96
C ASP A 396 -9.59 28.89 -4.01
N ALA A 397 -8.48 28.82 -3.26
CA ALA A 397 -7.50 29.89 -3.12
C ALA A 397 -8.08 31.20 -2.55
N SER A 398 -9.16 31.13 -1.77
CA SER A 398 -9.70 32.29 -1.05
C SER A 398 -8.82 32.64 0.16
N GLU A 399 -8.50 33.92 0.30
CA GLU A 399 -7.74 34.45 1.43
C GLU A 399 -8.48 34.26 2.76
N VAL A 400 -7.74 33.98 3.83
CA VAL A 400 -8.26 33.98 5.21
C VAL A 400 -7.53 35.00 6.07
N GLY A 401 -8.25 35.62 7.01
CA GLY A 401 -7.67 36.60 7.93
C GLY A 401 -6.69 35.95 8.91
N LEU A 402 -5.59 36.63 9.23
CA LEU A 402 -4.52 36.13 10.11
C LEU A 402 -4.43 36.82 11.48
N LYS A 403 -5.49 37.54 11.86
CA LYS A 403 -5.56 38.28 13.12
C LYS A 403 -6.93 38.07 13.76
N LEU A 404 -6.95 38.01 15.09
CA LEU A 404 -8.17 38.18 15.86
C LEU A 404 -8.49 39.68 15.95
N ASP A 405 -9.75 40.07 15.81
CA ASP A 405 -10.13 41.46 16.01
C ASP A 405 -10.01 41.87 17.49
N ALA A 406 -9.85 43.17 17.72
CA ALA A 406 -9.59 43.74 19.04
C ALA A 406 -10.70 43.46 20.06
N TRP A 407 -11.96 43.33 19.61
CA TRP A 407 -13.10 43.10 20.48
C TRP A 407 -13.15 41.66 21.02
N HIS A 408 -12.87 40.66 20.18
CA HIS A 408 -12.72 39.29 20.67
C HIS A 408 -11.41 39.12 21.46
N ALA A 409 -10.32 39.76 21.04
CA ALA A 409 -9.04 39.69 21.76
C ALA A 409 -9.14 40.21 23.21
N SER A 410 -9.97 41.24 23.45
CA SER A 410 -10.20 41.77 24.80
C SER A 410 -11.02 40.85 25.70
N GLN A 411 -11.81 39.93 25.14
CA GLN A 411 -12.66 39.00 25.91
C GLN A 411 -11.91 37.78 26.43
N ILE A 412 -10.91 37.31 25.69
CA ILE A 412 -10.21 36.06 26.01
C ILE A 412 -8.85 36.28 26.67
N GLY A 413 -8.37 37.54 26.71
CA GLY A 413 -7.02 37.88 27.14
C GLY A 413 -5.99 37.42 26.11
N ALA A 414 -5.45 38.34 25.31
CA ALA A 414 -4.43 38.03 24.31
C ALA A 414 -3.13 37.56 24.99
N GLY A 415 -2.96 36.23 25.16
CA GLY A 415 -1.98 35.67 26.09
C GLY A 415 -1.06 34.56 25.55
N ALA A 416 -1.04 34.27 24.25
CA ALA A 416 -0.11 33.29 23.69
C ALA A 416 0.57 33.79 22.41
N GLU A 417 1.88 33.54 22.27
CA GLU A 417 2.60 33.74 21.01
C GLU A 417 2.04 32.77 19.94
N GLY A 418 1.53 33.30 18.83
CA GLY A 418 0.93 32.49 17.76
C GLY A 418 0.19 33.31 16.71
N LEU A 419 -0.62 32.64 15.90
CA LEU A 419 -1.45 33.24 14.85
C LEU A 419 -2.91 32.78 15.00
N CYS A 420 -3.86 33.71 14.85
CA CYS A 420 -5.29 33.37 14.81
C CYS A 420 -5.79 33.45 13.36
N VAL A 421 -6.20 32.33 12.79
CA VAL A 421 -6.81 32.29 11.46
C VAL A 421 -8.32 32.48 11.58
N THR A 422 -8.87 33.46 10.88
CA THR A 422 -10.32 33.70 10.79
C THR A 422 -10.88 32.94 9.60
N LEU A 423 -11.71 31.95 9.90
CA LEU A 423 -12.34 31.02 8.98
C LEU A 423 -13.82 31.38 8.74
N PRO A 424 -14.40 30.94 7.61
CA PRO A 424 -15.85 30.94 7.42
C PRO A 424 -16.56 30.18 8.54
N GLN A 425 -17.72 30.69 8.97
CA GLN A 425 -18.53 30.01 9.98
C GLN A 425 -18.99 28.62 9.51
N THR A 426 -19.40 28.52 8.25
CA THR A 426 -19.82 27.25 7.64
C THR A 426 -18.63 26.51 7.05
N LYS A 427 -18.48 25.22 7.37
CA LYS A 427 -17.48 24.33 6.76
C LYS A 427 -17.64 24.35 5.23
N PRO A 428 -16.56 24.57 4.45
CA PRO A 428 -16.61 24.41 3.00
C PRO A 428 -17.09 23.00 2.60
N ARG A 429 -17.77 22.87 1.46
CA ARG A 429 -18.33 21.59 0.97
C ARG A 429 -17.24 20.68 0.38
N VAL A 430 -16.32 20.25 1.23
CA VAL A 430 -15.22 19.31 0.99
C VAL A 430 -15.08 18.39 2.20
N ALA A 431 -14.58 17.16 1.98
CA ALA A 431 -14.35 16.17 3.04
C ALA A 431 -13.48 16.73 4.19
N VAL A 432 -12.21 17.05 3.90
CA VAL A 432 -11.28 17.69 4.83
C VAL A 432 -10.83 19.03 4.26
N PRO A 433 -11.27 20.17 4.81
CA PRO A 433 -10.74 21.48 4.43
C PRO A 433 -9.27 21.61 4.78
N VAL A 434 -8.50 22.26 3.90
CA VAL A 434 -7.06 22.47 4.09
C VAL A 434 -6.74 23.95 3.97
N LEU A 435 -6.01 24.49 4.93
CA LEU A 435 -5.35 25.79 4.82
C LEU A 435 -3.98 25.60 4.18
N GLU A 436 -3.63 26.45 3.22
CA GLU A 436 -2.29 26.58 2.69
C GLU A 436 -1.64 27.82 3.29
N LEU A 437 -0.52 27.63 3.99
CA LEU A 437 0.26 28.68 4.62
C LEU A 437 1.54 28.91 3.80
N PHE A 438 1.76 30.17 3.45
CA PHE A 438 2.91 30.64 2.69
C PHE A 438 3.95 31.14 3.68
N LEU A 439 5.07 30.42 3.75
CA LEU A 439 6.19 30.74 4.63
C LEU A 439 7.20 31.65 3.91
N ASP A 440 8.02 32.35 4.69
CA ASP A 440 9.21 33.08 4.23
C ASP A 440 10.39 32.20 3.80
#